data_AF-A0A219ARQ9-F1
#
_entry.id   AF-A0A219ARQ9-F1
#
_cell.length_a   1.000
_cell.length_b   1.000
_cell.length_c   1.000
_cell.angle_alpha   90.00
_cell.angle_beta   90.00
_cell.angle_gamma   90.00
#
_symmetry.space_group_name_H-M   'P 1'
#
loop_
_entity.id
_entity.type
_entity.pdbx_description
1 polymer ?
#
loop_
_entity_poly.entity_id
_entity_poly.type
_entity_poly.pdbx_seq_one_letter_code
_entity_poly.pdbx_strand_id
1 'polypeptide(L)'
;MHYFNVVLCLFEPFVTTSQSDKENDEDKVEGESPEQVLLNTKIRLETVWRLYYLRHGFDSYDPFMLQVLIVLGFMSCKALSGSGLLLQQAELFRSTMVLAGKGMYCHAKNCFLAETTFRLFRHTLGAENARLLKDYGDIIDEDSQEKKEAIANQVRSQFPINIVNIAESPENYRVDNLIAAFQEAGLWDDTEEEVLN
;
A
#
# COMPACT_ATOMS: atom_id res chain seq x y z
N MET A 1 -0.47 10.38 8.16
CA MET A 1 0.05 8.99 8.11
C MET A 1 1.53 8.96 7.76
N HIS A 2 1.96 9.50 6.61
CA HIS A 2 3.39 9.54 6.23
C HIS A 2 4.29 10.23 7.28
N TYR A 3 3.82 11.33 7.87
CA TYR A 3 4.44 11.98 9.03
C TYR A 3 4.78 10.99 10.16
N PHE A 4 3.86 10.10 10.53
CA PHE A 4 4.10 9.14 11.61
C PHE A 4 5.17 8.11 11.23
N ASN A 5 5.24 7.67 9.97
CA ASN A 5 6.30 6.77 9.51
C ASN A 5 7.68 7.45 9.64
N VAL A 6 7.80 8.72 9.25
CA VAL A 6 9.05 9.48 9.40
C VAL A 6 9.46 9.58 10.86
N VAL A 7 8.51 9.89 11.76
CA VAL A 7 8.77 9.97 13.20
C VAL A 7 9.19 8.61 13.77
N LEU A 8 8.55 7.51 13.37
CA LEU A 8 8.95 6.16 13.79
C LEU A 8 10.38 5.84 13.37
N CYS A 9 10.74 6.05 12.10
CA CYS A 9 12.09 5.78 11.60
C CYS A 9 13.15 6.66 12.27
N LEU A 10 12.81 7.91 12.58
CA LEU A 10 13.75 8.85 13.19
C LEU A 10 14.02 8.53 14.67
N PHE A 11 12.99 8.13 15.43
CA PHE A 11 13.12 7.92 16.88
C PHE A 11 13.46 6.47 17.29
N GLU A 12 13.22 5.48 16.43
CA GLU A 12 13.53 4.06 16.71
C GLU A 12 15.02 3.79 17.04
N PRO A 13 16.01 4.40 16.37
CA PRO A 13 17.43 4.23 16.70
C PRO A 13 17.81 4.74 18.09
N PHE A 14 17.14 5.79 18.57
CA PHE A 14 17.44 6.37 19.88
C PHE A 14 17.02 5.43 21.00
N VAL A 15 15.83 4.82 20.91
CA VAL A 15 15.35 3.87 21.93
C VAL A 15 16.17 2.57 21.97
N THR A 16 16.72 2.15 20.84
CA THR A 16 17.59 0.95 20.77
C THR A 16 18.98 1.22 21.35
N THR A 17 19.49 2.45 21.26
CA THR A 17 20.78 2.88 21.81
C THR A 17 20.67 3.19 23.32
N SER A 18 19.56 3.78 23.79
CA SER A 18 19.31 4.01 25.23
C SER A 18 19.25 2.74 26.06
N GLN A 19 19.00 1.57 25.44
CA GLN A 19 18.99 0.28 26.14
C GLN A 19 20.40 -0.30 26.36
N SER A 20 21.40 0.10 25.56
CA SER A 20 22.81 -0.31 25.74
C SER A 20 23.56 0.62 26.70
N ASP A 21 23.21 1.90 26.74
CA ASP A 21 23.93 2.91 27.51
C ASP A 21 23.09 3.37 28.72
N LYS A 22 22.94 2.50 29.72
CA LYS A 22 22.50 2.91 31.06
C LYS A 22 23.68 3.46 31.85
N GLU A 23 24.33 4.51 31.35
CA GLU A 23 25.25 5.30 32.13
C GLU A 23 24.72 6.72 32.27
N ASN A 24 24.42 7.07 33.52
CA ASN A 24 24.31 8.38 34.13
C ASN A 24 24.19 9.57 33.16
N ASP A 25 22.99 10.15 33.03
CA ASP A 25 22.93 11.56 32.65
C ASP A 25 21.84 12.30 33.42
N GLU A 26 22.29 13.25 34.24
CA GLU A 26 21.50 14.12 35.12
C GLU A 26 20.95 15.35 34.38
N ASP A 27 21.09 15.44 33.06
CA ASP A 27 20.62 16.61 32.29
C ASP A 27 19.20 16.37 31.74
N LYS A 28 18.20 16.71 32.56
CA LYS A 28 16.79 16.69 32.15
C LYS A 28 16.53 17.76 31.11
N VAL A 29 16.69 17.41 29.83
CA VAL A 29 16.04 18.15 28.74
C VAL A 29 14.52 18.03 28.94
N GLU A 30 13.82 19.17 29.01
CA GLU A 30 12.38 19.33 29.28
C GLU A 30 11.44 18.73 28.19
N GLY A 31 11.91 17.78 27.38
CA GLY A 31 11.19 17.17 26.25
C GLY A 31 10.61 15.79 26.55
N GLU A 32 9.64 15.36 25.74
CA GLU A 32 9.16 13.97 25.75
C GLU A 32 10.32 13.00 25.48
N SER A 33 10.38 11.89 26.23
CA SER A 33 11.43 10.89 25.99
C SER A 33 11.24 10.23 24.61
N PRO A 34 12.32 9.76 23.95
CA PRO A 34 12.20 9.06 22.67
C PRO A 34 11.21 7.88 22.69
N GLU A 35 11.12 7.16 23.81
CA GLU A 35 10.16 6.07 24.01
C GLU A 35 8.71 6.58 24.04
N GLN A 36 8.46 7.70 24.71
CA GLN A 36 7.15 8.33 24.78
C GLN A 36 6.72 8.85 23.40
N VAL A 37 7.63 9.50 22.67
CA VAL A 37 7.39 9.97 21.30
C VAL A 37 7.01 8.80 20.39
N LEU A 38 7.75 7.68 20.46
CA LEU A 38 7.44 6.48 19.68
C LEU A 38 6.09 5.87 20.06
N LEU A 39 5.80 5.73 21.36
CA LEU A 39 4.54 5.17 21.83
C LEU A 39 3.34 6.02 21.36
N ASN A 40 3.41 7.34 21.56
CA ASN A 40 2.38 8.28 21.14
C ASN A 40 2.19 8.25 19.61
N THR A 41 3.29 8.17 18.86
CA THR A 41 3.26 8.06 17.41
C THR A 41 2.56 6.78 16.94
N LYS A 42 2.85 5.63 17.56
CA LYS A 42 2.19 4.35 17.25
C LYS A 42 0.69 4.42 17.50
N ILE A 43 0.27 4.95 18.65
CA ILE A 43 -1.15 5.10 19.02
C ILE A 43 -1.87 6.01 18.01
N ARG A 44 -1.28 7.16 17.66
CA ARG A 44 -1.87 8.10 16.70
C ARG A 44 -1.94 7.50 15.29
N LEU A 45 -0.90 6.78 14.86
CA LEU A 45 -0.89 6.07 13.58
C LEU A 45 -2.01 5.03 13.52
N GLU A 46 -2.13 4.18 14.54
CA GLU A 46 -3.18 3.17 14.63
C GLU A 46 -4.58 3.81 14.66
N THR A 47 -4.75 4.92 15.36
CA THR A 47 -6.02 5.64 15.43
C THR A 47 -6.45 6.16 14.06
N VAL A 48 -5.57 6.90 13.36
CA VAL A 48 -5.87 7.43 12.02
C VAL A 48 -6.09 6.30 11.02
N TRP A 49 -5.34 5.21 11.15
CA TRP A 49 -5.51 4.00 10.33
C TRP A 49 -6.88 3.34 10.53
N ARG A 50 -7.32 3.14 11.77
CA ARG A 50 -8.66 2.58 12.06
C ARG A 50 -9.77 3.49 11.53
N LEU A 51 -9.62 4.81 11.67
CA LEU A 51 -10.58 5.79 11.11
C LEU A 51 -10.65 5.72 9.58
N TYR A 52 -9.52 5.52 8.90
CA TYR A 52 -9.51 5.32 7.46
C TYR A 52 -10.35 4.11 7.05
N TYR A 53 -10.10 2.93 7.62
CA TYR A 53 -10.84 1.72 7.24
C TYR A 53 -12.31 1.76 7.67
N LEU A 54 -12.62 2.52 8.73
CA LEU A 54 -14.01 2.78 9.10
C LEU A 54 -14.73 3.64 8.05
N ARG A 55 -14.04 4.64 7.47
CA ARG A 55 -14.61 5.58 6.49
C ARG A 55 -14.68 5.01 5.08
N HIS A 56 -13.63 4.33 4.65
CA HIS A 56 -13.40 3.89 3.27
C HIS A 56 -13.66 2.41 3.06
N GLY A 57 -13.79 1.61 4.13
CA GLY A 57 -13.90 0.16 4.02
C GLY A 57 -12.62 -0.47 3.46
N PHE A 58 -12.77 -1.68 2.92
CA PHE A 58 -11.66 -2.47 2.36
C PHE A 58 -11.74 -2.64 0.84
N ASP A 59 -12.80 -2.11 0.22
CA ASP A 59 -13.10 -2.36 -1.19
C ASP A 59 -12.20 -1.56 -2.13
N SER A 60 -11.56 -0.50 -1.63
CA SER A 60 -10.66 0.35 -2.42
C SER A 60 -9.21 -0.02 -2.15
N TYR A 61 -8.45 -0.27 -3.22
CA TYR A 61 -7.01 -0.42 -3.12
C TYR A 61 -6.33 0.95 -2.93
N ASP A 62 -5.40 0.99 -1.97
CA ASP A 62 -4.55 2.14 -1.66
C ASP A 62 -3.16 1.58 -1.29
N PRO A 63 -2.18 1.69 -2.19
CA PRO A 63 -0.84 1.14 -1.96
C PRO A 63 -0.12 1.79 -0.77
N PHE A 64 -0.44 3.05 -0.43
CA PHE A 64 0.11 3.68 0.77
C PHE A 64 -0.41 2.98 2.05
N MET A 65 -1.69 2.59 2.04
CA MET A 65 -2.28 1.89 3.18
C MET A 65 -1.77 0.45 3.31
N LEU A 66 -1.39 -0.22 2.21
CA LEU A 66 -0.72 -1.52 2.27
C LEU A 66 0.55 -1.47 3.13
N GLN A 67 1.38 -0.43 2.99
CA GLN A 67 2.58 -0.27 3.81
C GLN A 67 2.24 -0.12 5.31
N VAL A 68 1.20 0.66 5.62
CA VAL A 68 0.75 0.85 7.02
C VAL A 68 0.19 -0.45 7.61
N LEU A 69 -0.55 -1.24 6.82
CA LEU A 69 -1.08 -2.55 7.21
C LEU A 69 0.03 -3.53 7.58
N ILE A 70 1.08 -3.59 6.75
CA ILE A 70 2.25 -4.45 6.99
C ILE A 70 2.89 -4.05 8.32
N VAL A 71 3.22 -2.76 8.50
CA VAL A 71 3.88 -2.26 9.71
C VAL A 71 3.06 -2.55 10.98
N LEU A 72 1.78 -2.16 11.02
CA LEU A 72 0.93 -2.36 12.20
C LEU A 72 0.63 -3.85 12.47
N GLY A 73 0.42 -4.63 11.41
CA GLY A 73 0.16 -6.07 11.49
C GLY A 73 1.32 -6.83 12.11
N PHE A 74 2.53 -6.66 11.55
CA PHE A 74 3.73 -7.34 12.06
C PHE A 74 4.15 -6.82 13.45
N MET A 75 4.00 -5.52 13.74
CA MET A 75 4.22 -4.99 15.09
C MET A 75 3.28 -5.64 16.11
N SER A 76 2.01 -5.84 15.76
CA SER A 76 1.03 -6.48 16.64
C SER A 76 1.34 -7.97 16.85
N CYS A 77 1.75 -8.68 15.80
CA CYS A 77 2.23 -10.07 15.92
C CYS A 77 3.43 -10.17 16.87
N LYS A 78 4.43 -9.29 16.71
CA LYS A 78 5.61 -9.25 17.58
C LYS A 78 5.24 -8.97 19.04
N ALA A 79 4.31 -8.04 19.29
CA ALA A 79 3.82 -7.76 20.63
C ALA A 79 3.12 -8.97 21.25
N LEU A 80 2.25 -9.65 20.49
CA LEU A 80 1.52 -10.84 20.94
C LEU A 80 2.41 -12.06 21.22
N SER A 81 3.57 -12.16 20.56
CA SER A 81 4.57 -13.20 20.86
C SER A 81 5.35 -12.94 22.16
N GLY A 82 5.25 -11.74 22.73
CA GLY A 82 5.90 -11.39 24.00
C GLY A 82 5.17 -11.96 25.21
N SER A 83 5.93 -12.32 26.25
CA SER A 83 5.38 -12.70 27.55
C SER A 83 5.01 -11.48 28.39
N GLY A 84 3.96 -11.59 29.22
CA GLY A 84 3.62 -10.56 30.23
C GLY A 84 2.57 -9.53 29.81
N LEU A 85 1.86 -9.76 28.69
CA LEU A 85 0.74 -8.92 28.28
C LEU A 85 -0.46 -9.08 29.21
N LEU A 86 -1.04 -7.95 29.63
CA LEU A 86 -2.36 -7.95 30.24
C LEU A 86 -3.42 -8.35 29.19
N LEU A 87 -4.52 -8.96 29.63
CA LEU A 87 -5.60 -9.42 28.74
C LEU A 87 -6.09 -8.32 27.79
N GLN A 88 -6.33 -7.12 28.34
CA GLN A 88 -6.79 -5.95 27.57
C GLN A 88 -5.78 -5.51 26.50
N GLN A 89 -4.48 -5.58 26.79
CA GLN A 89 -3.44 -5.24 25.82
C GLN A 89 -3.36 -6.29 24.71
N ALA A 90 -3.48 -7.57 25.06
CA ALA A 90 -3.53 -8.65 24.07
C ALA A 90 -4.73 -8.51 23.13
N GLU A 91 -5.90 -8.10 23.64
CA GLU A 91 -7.09 -7.84 22.82
C GLU A 91 -6.89 -6.67 21.84
N LEU A 92 -6.25 -5.59 22.27
CA LEU A 92 -5.91 -4.47 21.38
C LEU A 92 -5.02 -4.92 20.21
N PHE A 93 -3.96 -5.68 20.50
CA PHE A 93 -3.06 -6.19 19.44
C PHE A 93 -3.75 -7.21 18.54
N ARG A 94 -4.62 -8.08 19.07
CA ARG A 94 -5.41 -9.00 18.25
C ARG A 94 -6.36 -8.24 17.32
N SER A 95 -7.01 -7.19 17.80
CA SER A 95 -7.88 -6.35 16.98
C SER A 95 -7.10 -5.71 15.82
N THR A 96 -5.93 -5.13 16.12
CA THR A 96 -5.04 -4.56 15.09
C THR A 96 -4.53 -5.63 14.12
N MET A 97 -4.13 -6.80 14.61
CA MET A 97 -3.70 -7.93 13.77
C MET A 97 -4.81 -8.40 12.83
N VAL A 98 -6.04 -8.58 13.33
CA VAL A 98 -7.19 -9.02 12.52
C VAL A 98 -7.54 -7.98 11.48
N LEU A 99 -7.57 -6.70 11.85
CA LEU A 99 -7.90 -5.61 10.91
C LEU A 99 -6.79 -5.45 9.86
N ALA A 100 -5.52 -5.58 10.24
CA ALA A 100 -4.39 -5.57 9.32
C ALA A 100 -4.43 -6.77 8.35
N GLY A 101 -4.71 -7.97 8.87
CA GLY A 101 -4.85 -9.19 8.08
C GLY A 101 -6.00 -9.11 7.07
N LYS A 102 -7.16 -8.61 7.50
CA LYS A 102 -8.30 -8.36 6.59
C LYS A 102 -7.93 -7.36 5.50
N GLY A 103 -7.23 -6.28 5.88
CA GLY A 103 -6.67 -5.33 4.94
C GLY A 103 -5.80 -6.01 3.91
N MET A 104 -4.71 -6.65 4.35
CA MET A 104 -3.77 -7.32 3.44
C MET A 104 -4.45 -8.36 2.56
N TYR A 105 -5.41 -9.13 3.07
CA TYR A 105 -6.18 -10.08 2.26
C TYR A 105 -7.00 -9.38 1.15
N CYS A 106 -7.67 -8.28 1.46
CA CYS A 106 -8.38 -7.48 0.46
C CYS A 106 -7.40 -6.83 -0.54
N HIS A 107 -6.28 -6.28 -0.06
CA HIS A 107 -5.24 -5.66 -0.90
C HIS A 107 -4.51 -6.67 -1.79
N ALA A 108 -4.31 -7.92 -1.34
CA ALA A 108 -3.70 -8.99 -2.13
C ALA A 108 -4.55 -9.40 -3.34
N LYS A 109 -5.87 -9.15 -3.28
CA LYS A 109 -6.77 -9.32 -4.43
C LYS A 109 -6.67 -8.19 -5.45
N ASN A 110 -5.79 -7.21 -5.24
CA ASN A 110 -5.64 -6.04 -6.11
C ASN A 110 -4.27 -6.02 -6.82
N CYS A 111 -3.60 -7.17 -7.00
CA CYS A 111 -2.34 -7.27 -7.74
C CYS A 111 -2.42 -6.71 -9.17
N PHE A 112 -3.62 -6.63 -9.76
CA PHE A 112 -3.84 -6.01 -11.06
C PHE A 112 -3.46 -4.53 -11.14
N LEU A 113 -3.39 -3.77 -10.04
CA LEU A 113 -3.12 -2.32 -10.15
C LEU A 113 -1.73 -2.05 -10.74
N ALA A 114 -0.71 -2.76 -10.24
CA ALA A 114 0.66 -2.60 -10.73
C ALA A 114 0.76 -2.97 -12.21
N GLU A 115 0.13 -4.07 -12.59
CA GLU A 115 0.07 -4.57 -13.97
C GLU A 115 -0.68 -3.61 -14.91
N THR A 116 -1.86 -3.12 -14.48
CA THR A 116 -2.66 -2.16 -15.24
C THR A 116 -1.93 -0.84 -15.41
N THR A 117 -1.26 -0.36 -14.35
CA THR A 117 -0.42 0.84 -14.39
C THR A 117 0.71 0.70 -15.39
N PHE A 118 1.39 -0.45 -15.40
CA PHE A 118 2.47 -0.72 -16.32
C PHE A 118 2.00 -0.76 -17.78
N ARG A 119 0.89 -1.44 -18.06
CA ARG A 119 0.28 -1.51 -19.40
C ARG A 119 -0.15 -0.12 -19.88
N LEU A 120 -0.79 0.66 -19.03
CA LEU A 120 -1.19 2.03 -19.33
C LEU A 120 0.03 2.91 -19.63
N PHE A 121 1.07 2.82 -18.81
CA PHE A 121 2.32 3.53 -19.00
C PHE A 121 2.96 3.17 -20.35
N ARG A 122 3.07 1.88 -20.68
CA ARG A 122 3.57 1.39 -21.98
C ARG A 122 2.77 1.92 -23.16
N HIS A 123 1.44 1.87 -23.07
CA HIS A 123 0.57 2.39 -24.12
C HIS A 123 0.79 3.90 -24.32
N THR A 124 0.94 4.64 -23.23
CA THR A 124 1.15 6.11 -23.25
C THR A 124 2.52 6.50 -23.82
N LEU A 125 3.54 5.65 -23.68
CA LEU A 125 4.90 5.91 -24.18
C LEU A 125 5.02 5.93 -25.72
N GLY A 126 4.10 5.28 -26.44
CA GLY A 126 4.21 5.06 -27.89
C GLY A 126 5.26 4.01 -28.27
N ALA A 127 5.16 3.47 -29.49
CA ALA A 127 5.92 2.28 -29.91
C ALA A 127 7.46 2.45 -29.88
N GLU A 128 7.96 3.66 -30.10
CA GLU A 128 9.40 3.98 -30.07
C GLU A 128 9.98 3.88 -28.65
N ASN A 129 9.36 4.56 -27.69
CA ASN A 129 9.83 4.56 -26.29
C ASN A 129 9.51 3.23 -25.58
N ALA A 130 8.43 2.54 -25.98
CA ALA A 130 8.13 1.22 -25.46
C ALA A 130 9.20 0.17 -25.81
N ARG A 131 9.91 0.32 -26.95
CA ARG A 131 11.05 -0.55 -27.29
C ARG A 131 12.21 -0.40 -26.32
N LEU A 132 12.43 0.80 -25.77
CA LEU A 132 13.47 1.04 -24.77
C LEU A 132 13.26 0.20 -23.51
N LEU A 133 12.01 -0.04 -23.10
CA LEU A 133 11.69 -0.90 -21.95
C LEU A 133 12.11 -2.35 -22.19
N LYS A 134 12.02 -2.82 -23.44
CA LYS A 134 12.47 -4.16 -23.82
C LYS A 134 14.00 -4.23 -23.94
N ASP A 135 14.59 -3.27 -24.64
CA ASP A 135 16.00 -3.29 -25.00
C ASP A 135 16.93 -3.02 -23.81
N TYR A 136 16.48 -2.23 -22.84
CA TYR A 136 17.29 -1.85 -21.66
C TYR A 136 16.73 -2.34 -20.32
N GLY A 137 15.44 -2.65 -20.24
CA GLY A 137 14.79 -3.04 -18.99
C GLY A 137 14.70 -4.54 -18.75
N ASP A 138 15.03 -5.36 -19.75
CA ASP A 138 14.78 -6.82 -19.75
C ASP A 138 13.31 -7.17 -19.44
N ILE A 139 12.38 -6.28 -19.81
CA ILE A 139 10.96 -6.45 -19.55
C ILE A 139 10.31 -7.18 -20.72
N ILE A 140 10.22 -8.51 -20.59
CA ILE A 140 9.49 -9.39 -21.50
C ILE A 140 8.02 -9.43 -21.07
N ASP A 141 7.16 -8.89 -21.90
CA ASP A 141 5.71 -8.87 -21.66
C ASP A 141 5.12 -10.21 -22.13
N GLU A 142 5.00 -11.16 -21.22
CA GLU A 142 4.20 -12.36 -21.43
C GLU A 142 2.74 -12.02 -21.14
N ASP A 143 2.05 -11.71 -22.24
CA ASP A 143 0.65 -11.32 -22.28
C ASP A 143 -0.25 -12.56 -22.08
N SER A 144 -0.17 -13.16 -20.90
CA SER A 144 -0.93 -14.39 -20.61
C SER A 144 -2.40 -14.08 -20.37
N GLN A 145 -3.27 -14.93 -20.93
CA GLN A 145 -4.72 -14.82 -20.76
C GLN A 145 -5.13 -14.83 -19.27
N GLU A 146 -4.45 -15.61 -18.44
CA GLU A 146 -4.66 -15.62 -16.98
C GLU A 146 -4.41 -14.24 -16.32
N LYS A 147 -3.43 -13.46 -16.79
CA LYS A 147 -3.17 -12.11 -16.25
C LYS A 147 -4.28 -11.15 -16.68
N LYS A 148 -4.73 -11.24 -17.93
CA LYS A 148 -5.83 -10.42 -18.47
C LYS A 148 -7.15 -10.69 -17.73
N GLU A 149 -7.48 -11.97 -17.50
CA GLU A 149 -8.65 -12.38 -16.72
C GLU A 149 -8.54 -11.98 -15.24
N ALA A 150 -7.35 -12.07 -14.64
CA ALA A 150 -7.13 -11.62 -13.26
C ALA A 150 -7.31 -10.10 -13.12
N ILE A 151 -6.93 -9.31 -14.13
CA ILE A 151 -7.14 -7.85 -14.18
C ILE A 151 -8.63 -7.51 -14.37
N ALA A 152 -9.30 -8.16 -15.32
CA ALA A 152 -10.72 -7.93 -15.62
C ALA A 152 -11.65 -8.26 -14.45
N ASN A 153 -11.29 -9.26 -13.64
CA ASN A 153 -12.04 -9.63 -12.44
C ASN A 153 -11.79 -8.72 -11.22
N GLN A 154 -10.87 -7.76 -11.31
CA GLN A 154 -10.43 -6.94 -10.16
C GLN A 154 -10.75 -5.44 -10.29
N VAL A 155 -11.60 -5.04 -11.24
CA VAL A 155 -12.02 -3.64 -11.56
C VAL A 155 -12.83 -2.98 -10.42
N ARG A 156 -12.16 -2.64 -9.32
CA ARG A 156 -12.73 -1.87 -8.19
C ARG A 156 -11.73 -0.90 -7.55
N SER A 157 -10.73 -0.44 -8.29
CA SER A 157 -9.72 0.45 -7.70
C SER A 157 -10.14 1.91 -7.85
N GLN A 158 -10.28 2.60 -6.70
CA GLN A 158 -10.48 4.04 -6.66
C GLN A 158 -9.18 4.83 -6.88
N PHE A 159 -8.06 4.14 -7.09
CA PHE A 159 -6.76 4.76 -7.21
C PHE A 159 -6.59 5.41 -8.60
N PRO A 160 -6.23 6.70 -8.67
CA PRO A 160 -5.92 7.33 -9.94
C PRO A 160 -4.49 7.02 -10.40
N ILE A 161 -4.29 6.58 -11.64
CA ILE A 161 -2.99 6.05 -12.11
C ILE A 161 -2.16 7.07 -12.93
N ASN A 162 -2.77 8.12 -13.49
CA ASN A 162 -2.08 9.03 -14.43
C ASN A 162 -2.45 10.50 -14.24
N ILE A 163 -2.36 11.01 -13.00
CA ILE A 163 -2.52 12.44 -12.75
C ILE A 163 -1.15 13.11 -12.85
N VAL A 164 -0.94 13.90 -13.90
CA VAL A 164 0.32 14.63 -14.12
C VAL A 164 0.21 16.07 -13.65
N ASN A 165 -1.01 16.63 -13.66
CA ASN A 165 -1.28 18.00 -13.22
C ASN A 165 -2.33 18.02 -12.10
N ILE A 166 -2.05 18.77 -11.02
CA ILE A 166 -2.96 18.90 -9.86
C ILE A 166 -4.31 19.55 -10.19
N ALA A 167 -4.42 20.23 -11.34
CA ALA A 167 -5.68 20.79 -11.83
C ALA A 167 -6.58 19.77 -12.53
N GLU A 168 -6.07 18.58 -12.85
CA GLU A 168 -6.84 17.51 -13.49
C GLU A 168 -7.78 16.83 -12.48
N SER A 169 -8.97 16.46 -12.93
CA SER A 169 -9.91 15.71 -12.09
C SER A 169 -9.40 14.29 -11.86
N PRO A 170 -9.17 13.86 -10.60
CA PRO A 170 -8.71 12.50 -10.30
C PRO A 170 -9.66 11.42 -10.79
N GLU A 171 -10.95 11.73 -10.88
CA GLU A 171 -11.99 10.78 -11.28
C GLU A 171 -11.77 10.24 -12.71
N ASN A 172 -11.24 11.06 -13.62
CA ASN A 172 -11.00 10.65 -15.00
C ASN A 172 -9.88 9.61 -15.14
N TYR A 173 -9.01 9.51 -14.13
CA TYR A 173 -7.83 8.64 -14.15
C TYR A 173 -7.93 7.46 -13.19
N ARG A 174 -9.12 7.24 -12.62
CA ARG A 174 -9.42 6.05 -11.84
C ARG A 174 -9.38 4.83 -12.73
N VAL A 175 -8.86 3.73 -12.20
CA VAL A 175 -8.62 2.50 -12.95
C VAL A 175 -9.87 2.01 -13.65
N ASP A 176 -11.00 1.99 -12.95
CA ASP A 176 -12.26 1.48 -13.50
C ASP A 176 -12.74 2.33 -14.70
N ASN A 177 -12.54 3.65 -14.63
CA ASN A 177 -12.88 4.59 -15.70
C ASN A 177 -11.90 4.51 -16.87
N LEU A 178 -10.60 4.29 -16.59
CA LEU A 178 -9.59 4.09 -17.61
C LEU A 178 -9.84 2.77 -18.35
N ILE A 179 -10.13 1.68 -17.65
CA ILE A 179 -10.43 0.39 -18.29
C ILE A 179 -11.63 0.53 -19.22
N ALA A 180 -12.71 1.20 -18.78
CA ALA A 180 -13.86 1.48 -19.64
C ALA A 180 -13.49 2.29 -20.89
N ALA A 181 -12.71 3.37 -20.73
CA ALA A 181 -12.25 4.18 -21.86
C ALA A 181 -11.36 3.41 -22.85
N PHE A 182 -10.54 2.48 -22.36
CA PHE A 182 -9.69 1.65 -23.19
C PHE A 182 -10.46 0.53 -23.91
N GLN A 183 -11.51 -0.02 -23.28
CA GLN A 183 -12.46 -0.94 -23.92
C GLN A 183 -13.22 -0.22 -25.05
N GLU A 184 -13.73 0.99 -24.79
CA GLU A 184 -14.38 1.81 -25.82
C GLU A 184 -13.44 2.15 -26.99
N ALA A 185 -12.14 2.29 -26.74
CA ALA A 185 -11.12 2.55 -27.75
C ALA A 185 -10.65 1.29 -28.52
N GLY A 186 -11.18 0.10 -28.21
CA GLY A 186 -10.75 -1.17 -28.83
C GLY A 186 -9.31 -1.58 -28.47
N LEU A 187 -8.74 -0.98 -27.43
CA LEU A 187 -7.38 -1.25 -26.96
C LEU A 187 -7.33 -2.35 -25.90
N TRP A 188 -8.51 -2.70 -25.37
CA TRP A 188 -8.77 -3.78 -24.42
C TRP A 188 -9.84 -4.72 -25.00
N ASP A 189 -9.65 -5.15 -26.25
CA ASP A 189 -10.58 -6.09 -26.86
C ASP A 189 -10.25 -7.53 -26.44
N ASP A 190 -11.28 -8.25 -25.98
CA ASP A 190 -11.32 -9.67 -25.59
C ASP A 190 -11.50 -10.60 -26.80
N THR A 191 -11.50 -10.07 -28.03
CA THR A 191 -11.72 -10.85 -29.25
C THR A 191 -10.45 -11.03 -30.08
N GLU A 192 -9.64 -12.04 -29.71
CA GLU A 192 -9.20 -12.94 -30.77
C GLU A 192 -10.33 -13.96 -30.98
N GLU A 193 -11.27 -13.58 -31.85
CA GLU A 193 -11.99 -14.56 -32.65
C GLU A 193 -10.94 -15.45 -33.34
N GLU A 194 -10.72 -16.66 -32.81
CA GLU A 194 -10.24 -17.77 -33.63
C GLU A 194 -11.35 -18.13 -34.63
N VAL A 195 -11.42 -17.36 -35.70
CA VAL A 195 -12.08 -17.76 -36.95
C VAL A 195 -10.98 -18.24 -37.90
N LEU A 196 -10.96 -19.58 -38.06
CA LEU A 196 -10.52 -20.39 -39.20
C LEU A 196 -9.03 -20.77 -39.34
N ASN A 197 -8.72 -22.03 -38.99
CA ASN A 197 -8.79 -23.16 -39.94
C ASN A 197 -9.00 -24.51 -39.25
#